data_AF-A0A7S3U0L5-F1
#
_entry.id   AF-A0A7S3U0L5-F1
#
_cell.length_a   1.000
_cell.length_b   1.000
_cell.length_c   1.000
_cell.angle_alpha   90.00
_cell.angle_beta   90.00
_cell.angle_gamma   90.00
#
_symmetry.space_group_name_H-M   'P 1'
#
loop_
_entity.id
_entity.type
_entity.pdbx_description
1 polymer ?
#
loop_
_entity_poly.entity_id
_entity_poly.type
_entity_poly.pdbx_seq_one_letter_code
_entity_poly.pdbx_strand_id
1 'polypeptide(L)'
;DVCLRFLKECPWERLQMMREAVPNVPFQMLLRGANAVGYTNYPDNAVFKFCDVAVRHGMDVFRVFDSLNYVDNLKLGIDAVGAAGGVVEATISYTGDISDPSRGKYTLDYYLDLARQLVDSKVHVLCIK
;
A
#
# COMPACT_ATOMS: atom_id res chain seq x y z
N ASP A 1 10.40 0.99 10.89
CA ASP A 1 11.83 0.77 11.23
C ASP A 1 12.41 1.94 12.04
N VAL A 2 12.27 3.19 11.59
CA VAL A 2 12.88 4.39 12.20
C VAL A 2 12.48 4.57 13.67
N CYS A 3 11.18 4.40 13.98
CA CYS A 3 10.66 4.52 15.35
C CYS A 3 11.40 3.60 16.33
N LEU A 4 11.54 2.33 15.97
CA LEU A 4 12.22 1.34 16.80
C LEU A 4 13.73 1.58 16.85
N ARG A 5 14.35 1.83 15.69
CA ARG A 5 15.82 1.86 15.56
C ARG A 5 16.45 3.14 16.12
N PHE A 6 15.83 4.28 15.86
CA PHE A 6 16.44 5.59 16.13
C PHE A 6 15.72 6.36 17.24
N LEU A 7 14.38 6.22 17.33
CA LEU A 7 13.59 6.95 18.32
C LEU A 7 13.34 6.14 19.61
N LYS A 8 13.65 4.83 19.58
CA LYS A 8 13.46 3.88 20.70
C LYS A 8 12.01 3.84 21.21
N GLU A 9 11.06 3.93 20.29
CA GLU A 9 9.63 3.86 20.61
C GLU A 9 8.90 2.84 19.72
N CYS A 10 7.77 2.33 20.22
CA CYS A 10 6.97 1.36 19.52
C CYS A 10 6.00 2.04 18.53
N PRO A 11 6.05 1.71 17.22
CA PRO A 11 5.13 2.29 16.24
C PRO A 11 3.67 1.87 16.48
N TRP A 12 3.44 0.72 17.13
CA TRP A 12 2.09 0.26 17.48
C TRP A 12 1.48 1.12 18.60
N GLU A 13 2.26 1.41 19.64
CA GLU A 13 1.83 2.30 20.72
C GLU A 13 1.55 3.70 20.17
N ARG A 14 2.43 4.22 19.28
CA ARG A 14 2.19 5.48 18.59
C ARG A 14 0.84 5.48 17.85
N LEU A 15 0.57 4.42 17.07
CA LEU A 15 -0.69 4.29 16.34
C LEU A 15 -1.90 4.30 17.30
N GLN A 16 -1.85 3.54 18.38
CA GLN A 16 -2.93 3.45 19.36
C GLN A 16 -3.19 4.80 20.06
N MET A 17 -2.14 5.47 20.54
CA MET A 17 -2.24 6.77 21.17
C MET A 17 -2.83 7.81 20.20
N MET A 18 -2.40 7.80 18.94
CA MET A 18 -2.94 8.68 17.92
C MET A 18 -4.41 8.36 17.62
N ARG A 19 -4.76 7.06 17.55
CA ARG A 19 -6.14 6.62 17.28
C ARG A 19 -7.10 7.09 18.37
N GLU A 20 -6.68 7.02 19.63
CA GLU A 20 -7.43 7.54 20.79
C GLU A 20 -7.61 9.06 20.71
N ALA A 21 -6.55 9.79 20.38
CA ALA A 21 -6.57 11.26 20.30
C ALA A 21 -7.36 11.80 19.10
N VAL A 22 -7.42 11.05 18.00
CA VAL A 22 -8.07 11.46 16.76
C VAL A 22 -9.04 10.37 16.33
N PRO A 23 -10.26 10.26 16.89
CA PRO A 23 -11.16 9.12 16.64
C PRO A 23 -11.97 9.21 15.34
N ASN A 24 -11.97 10.36 14.67
CA ASN A 24 -12.92 10.71 13.61
C ASN A 24 -12.29 10.96 12.23
N VAL A 25 -10.96 10.81 12.11
CA VAL A 25 -10.24 10.96 10.85
C VAL A 25 -9.68 9.60 10.43
N PRO A 26 -9.86 9.15 9.17
CA PRO A 26 -9.24 7.92 8.70
C PRO A 26 -7.72 7.99 8.76
N PHE A 27 -7.09 6.96 9.31
CA PHE A 27 -5.64 6.82 9.33
C PHE A 27 -5.18 6.06 8.10
N GLN A 28 -4.17 6.60 7.44
CA GLN A 28 -3.63 6.05 6.21
C GLN A 28 -2.17 5.64 6.41
N MET A 29 -1.81 4.46 5.88
CA MET A 29 -0.43 4.03 5.78
C MET A 29 -0.01 3.73 4.34
N LEU A 30 1.30 3.77 4.12
CA LEU A 30 1.93 3.27 2.91
C LEU A 30 2.37 1.82 3.14
N LEU A 31 1.86 0.89 2.33
CA LEU A 31 2.16 -0.52 2.40
C LEU A 31 2.87 -0.94 1.11
N ARG A 32 4.01 -1.62 1.22
CA ARG A 32 4.65 -2.24 0.06
C ARG A 32 4.11 -3.67 -0.09
N GLY A 33 3.47 -3.99 -1.21
CA GLY A 33 2.62 -5.18 -1.38
C GLY A 33 3.22 -6.48 -0.82
N ALA A 34 4.38 -6.89 -1.32
CA ALA A 34 5.05 -8.14 -0.90
C ALA A 34 5.96 -8.01 0.34
N ASN A 35 6.10 -6.80 0.88
CA ASN A 35 7.13 -6.49 1.89
C ASN A 35 6.54 -5.88 3.17
N ALA A 36 5.26 -5.57 3.20
CA ALA A 36 4.64 -4.74 4.22
C ALA A 36 5.43 -3.43 4.46
N VAL A 37 6.14 -3.33 5.59
CA VAL A 37 6.99 -2.19 5.98
C VAL A 37 8.48 -2.53 6.04
N GLY A 38 8.87 -3.73 5.57
CA GLY A 38 10.25 -4.19 5.52
C GLY A 38 10.91 -4.02 4.15
N TYR A 39 12.12 -4.56 4.03
CA TYR A 39 12.99 -4.37 2.85
C TYR A 39 13.19 -5.63 2.02
N THR A 40 12.61 -6.76 2.43
CA THR A 40 12.69 -8.06 1.74
C THR A 40 11.31 -8.62 1.53
N ASN A 41 11.12 -9.48 0.54
CA ASN A 41 9.83 -10.16 0.36
C ASN A 41 9.59 -11.09 1.56
N TYR A 42 8.37 -11.06 2.08
CA TYR A 42 7.95 -11.93 3.16
C TYR A 42 7.01 -13.01 2.62
N PRO A 43 6.91 -14.17 3.28
CA PRO A 43 5.87 -15.13 2.95
C PRO A 43 4.48 -14.52 3.17
N ASP A 44 3.52 -14.93 2.35
CA ASP A 44 2.17 -14.36 2.29
C ASP A 44 1.52 -14.27 3.69
N ASN A 45 1.63 -15.33 4.50
CA ASN A 45 1.07 -15.38 5.85
C ASN A 45 1.54 -14.23 6.75
N ALA A 46 2.78 -13.74 6.58
CA ALA A 46 3.29 -12.60 7.33
C ALA A 46 2.65 -11.29 6.88
N VAL A 47 2.42 -11.11 5.58
CA VAL A 47 1.76 -9.92 5.01
C VAL A 47 0.31 -9.85 5.45
N PHE A 48 -0.42 -10.97 5.35
CA PHE A 48 -1.79 -11.09 5.85
C PHE A 48 -1.88 -10.79 7.35
N LYS A 49 -0.98 -11.38 8.15
CA LYS A 49 -1.00 -11.14 9.59
C LYS A 49 -0.68 -9.70 9.95
N PHE A 50 0.23 -9.06 9.22
CA PHE A 50 0.55 -7.65 9.41
C PHE A 50 -0.66 -6.76 9.16
N CYS A 51 -1.40 -6.98 8.07
CA CYS A 51 -2.60 -6.19 7.74
C CYS A 51 -3.71 -6.40 8.77
N ASP A 52 -3.96 -7.64 9.21
CA ASP A 52 -4.90 -7.95 10.30
C ASP A 52 -4.56 -7.17 11.59
N VAL A 53 -3.28 -7.20 12.01
CA VAL A 53 -2.83 -6.45 13.18
C VAL A 53 -3.01 -4.94 12.96
N ALA A 54 -2.63 -4.42 11.79
CA ALA A 54 -2.73 -2.99 11.49
C ALA A 54 -4.16 -2.46 11.59
N VAL A 55 -5.14 -3.16 10.99
CA VAL A 55 -6.56 -2.78 11.11
C VAL A 55 -7.02 -2.85 12.56
N ARG A 56 -6.68 -3.92 13.30
CA ARG A 56 -7.06 -4.06 14.73
C ARG A 56 -6.50 -2.97 15.64
N HIS A 57 -5.38 -2.34 15.26
CA HIS A 57 -4.80 -1.21 15.99
C HIS A 57 -5.28 0.17 15.48
N GLY A 58 -6.20 0.21 14.52
CA GLY A 58 -6.88 1.44 14.09
C GLY A 58 -6.36 2.06 12.79
N MET A 59 -5.69 1.27 11.94
CA MET A 59 -5.38 1.67 10.56
C MET A 59 -6.60 1.46 9.66
N ASP A 60 -6.98 2.49 8.89
CA ASP A 60 -8.20 2.46 8.08
C ASP A 60 -7.90 2.26 6.59
N VAL A 61 -6.93 3.02 6.06
CA VAL A 61 -6.61 3.10 4.62
C VAL A 61 -5.19 2.60 4.36
N PHE A 62 -5.05 1.70 3.39
CA PHE A 62 -3.76 1.16 2.98
C PHE A 62 -3.49 1.54 1.55
N ARG A 63 -2.53 2.45 1.36
CA ARG A 63 -1.95 2.75 0.06
C ARG A 63 -0.95 1.66 -0.31
N VAL A 64 -1.38 0.69 -1.10
CA VAL A 64 -0.59 -0.48 -1.53
C VAL A 64 0.16 -0.14 -2.81
N PHE A 65 1.49 -0.22 -2.77
CA PHE A 65 2.35 0.00 -3.95
C PHE A 65 3.39 -1.10 -4.11
N ASP A 66 3.91 -1.24 -5.34
CA ASP A 66 5.06 -2.06 -5.68
C ASP A 66 6.09 -1.18 -6.39
N SER A 67 7.38 -1.40 -6.09
CA SER A 67 8.46 -0.54 -6.60
C SER A 67 8.65 -0.63 -8.12
N LEU A 68 8.09 -1.65 -8.77
CA LEU A 68 8.21 -1.91 -10.21
C LEU A 68 6.84 -1.93 -10.91
N ASN A 69 5.76 -1.53 -10.22
CA ASN A 69 4.39 -1.70 -10.69
C ASN A 69 4.05 -3.16 -11.06
N TYR A 70 4.66 -4.13 -10.36
CA TYR A 70 4.37 -5.55 -10.61
C TYR A 70 3.03 -5.96 -9.99
N VAL A 71 2.04 -6.20 -10.85
CA VAL A 71 0.64 -6.41 -10.44
C VAL A 71 0.46 -7.61 -9.52
N ASP A 72 1.21 -8.70 -9.70
CA ASP A 72 1.05 -9.86 -8.83
C ASP A 72 1.53 -9.60 -7.40
N ASN A 73 2.57 -8.77 -7.20
CA ASN A 73 2.95 -8.30 -5.86
C ASN A 73 1.90 -7.36 -5.26
N LEU A 74 1.24 -6.55 -6.08
CA LEU A 74 0.16 -5.67 -5.64
C LEU A 74 -1.05 -6.48 -5.19
N LYS A 75 -1.43 -7.53 -5.93
CA LYS A 75 -2.55 -8.42 -5.60
C LYS A 75 -2.41 -9.02 -4.22
N LEU A 76 -1.22 -9.51 -3.84
CA LEU A 76 -0.98 -10.04 -2.49
C LEU A 76 -1.31 -8.99 -1.41
N GLY A 77 -0.86 -7.75 -1.59
CA GLY A 77 -1.15 -6.66 -0.65
C GLY A 77 -2.62 -6.24 -0.65
N ILE A 78 -3.24 -6.19 -1.82
CA ILE A 78 -4.68 -5.90 -2.00
C ILE A 78 -5.53 -6.93 -1.26
N ASP A 79 -5.25 -8.22 -1.48
CA ASP A 79 -5.97 -9.33 -0.85
C ASP A 79 -5.76 -9.33 0.67
N ALA A 80 -4.53 -9.10 1.14
CA ALA A 80 -4.22 -9.04 2.56
C ALA A 80 -4.96 -7.89 3.29
N VAL A 81 -5.02 -6.71 2.69
CA VAL A 81 -5.75 -5.55 3.24
C VAL A 81 -7.26 -5.79 3.19
N GLY A 82 -7.77 -6.28 2.05
CA GLY A 82 -9.18 -6.57 1.87
C GLY A 82 -9.68 -7.62 2.86
N ALA A 83 -8.90 -8.69 3.07
CA ALA A 83 -9.20 -9.73 4.06
C ALA A 83 -9.18 -9.20 5.51
N ALA A 84 -8.34 -8.20 5.80
CA ALA A 84 -8.30 -7.53 7.10
C ALA A 84 -9.45 -6.53 7.31
N GLY A 85 -10.22 -6.19 6.26
CA GLY A 85 -11.31 -5.22 6.31
C GLY A 85 -10.88 -3.75 6.16
N GLY A 86 -9.65 -3.50 5.70
CA GLY A 86 -9.15 -2.14 5.44
C GLY A 86 -9.59 -1.60 4.08
N VAL A 87 -9.56 -0.27 3.93
CA VAL A 87 -9.76 0.39 2.63
C VAL A 87 -8.50 0.21 1.78
N VAL A 88 -8.66 -0.57 0.71
CA VAL A 88 -7.61 -0.80 -0.29
C VAL A 88 -7.49 0.38 -1.26
N GLU A 89 -6.37 1.08 -1.20
CA GLU A 89 -5.95 2.08 -2.18
C GLU A 89 -4.76 1.55 -2.99
N ALA A 90 -5.01 1.00 -4.19
CA ALA A 90 -3.94 0.46 -5.03
C ALA A 90 -3.23 1.55 -5.82
N THR A 91 -1.92 1.43 -5.96
CA THR A 91 -1.06 2.52 -6.41
C THR A 91 -0.33 2.20 -7.70
N ILE A 92 -0.34 3.15 -8.61
CA ILE A 92 0.53 3.23 -9.78
C ILE A 92 1.67 4.18 -9.46
N SER A 93 2.91 3.70 -9.48
CA SER A 93 4.09 4.57 -9.38
C SER A 93 4.37 5.19 -10.74
N TYR A 94 4.37 6.52 -10.83
CA TYR A 94 4.62 7.24 -12.07
C TYR A 94 6.12 7.43 -12.32
N THR A 95 6.52 7.30 -13.58
CA THR A 95 7.86 7.64 -14.06
C THR A 95 7.83 8.06 -15.53
N GLY A 96 8.91 8.72 -15.98
CA GLY A 96 9.00 9.21 -17.35
C GLY A 96 8.13 10.44 -17.62
N ASP A 97 7.73 10.58 -18.88
CA ASP A 97 6.95 11.70 -19.38
C ASP A 97 6.01 11.20 -20.48
N ILE A 98 4.71 11.14 -20.18
CA ILE A 98 3.68 10.67 -21.14
C ILE A 98 3.45 11.66 -22.29
N SER A 99 3.94 12.89 -22.18
CA SER A 99 3.82 13.91 -23.22
C SER A 99 4.97 13.88 -24.24
N ASP A 100 6.06 13.16 -23.93
CA ASP A 100 7.22 13.00 -24.82
C ASP A 100 7.08 11.72 -25.68
N PRO A 101 6.71 11.85 -26.97
CA PRO A 101 6.49 10.69 -27.84
C PRO A 101 7.77 9.92 -28.17
N SER A 102 8.96 10.47 -27.87
CA SER A 102 10.23 9.77 -28.06
C SER A 102 10.49 8.71 -26.96
N ARG A 103 9.75 8.76 -25.84
CA ARG A 103 9.87 7.82 -24.71
C ARG A 103 8.81 6.73 -24.79
N GLY A 104 9.12 5.64 -25.49
CA GLY A 104 8.14 4.58 -25.76
C GLY A 104 7.81 3.59 -24.64
N LYS A 105 8.46 3.64 -23.46
CA LYS A 105 8.28 2.59 -22.42
C LYS A 105 7.13 2.82 -21.45
N TYR A 106 6.94 4.06 -20.96
CA TYR A 106 5.94 4.41 -19.95
C TYR A 106 4.92 5.37 -20.56
N THR A 107 4.13 4.86 -21.49
CA THR A 107 3.13 5.63 -22.25
C THR A 107 1.82 5.80 -21.47
N LEU A 108 0.90 6.63 -21.98
CA LEU A 108 -0.45 6.71 -21.43
C LEU A 108 -1.13 5.33 -21.41
N ASP A 109 -1.00 4.56 -22.48
CA ASP A 109 -1.59 3.22 -22.59
C ASP A 109 -1.06 2.26 -21.51
N TYR A 110 0.24 2.31 -21.21
CA TYR A 110 0.83 1.53 -20.11
C TYR A 110 0.11 1.81 -18.77
N TYR A 111 -0.13 3.08 -18.45
CA TYR A 111 -0.80 3.46 -17.21
C TYR A 111 -2.29 3.12 -17.22
N LEU A 112 -2.97 3.27 -18.35
CA LEU A 112 -4.38 2.88 -18.50
C LEU A 112 -4.57 1.36 -18.34
N ASP A 113 -3.67 0.56 -18.91
CA ASP A 113 -3.70 -0.90 -18.79
C ASP A 113 -3.43 -1.36 -17.36
N LEU A 114 -2.49 -0.71 -16.67
CA LEU A 114 -2.24 -0.98 -15.27
C LEU A 114 -3.45 -0.59 -14.40
N ALA A 115 -4.06 0.57 -14.66
CA ALA A 115 -5.26 1.01 -13.95
C ALA A 115 -6.41 0.02 -14.09
N ARG A 116 -6.66 -0.50 -15.31
CA ARG A 116 -7.69 -1.54 -15.54
C ARG A 116 -7.43 -2.80 -14.72
N GLN A 117 -6.19 -3.31 -14.73
CA GLN A 117 -5.81 -4.50 -13.95
C GLN A 117 -6.02 -4.31 -12.44
N LEU A 118 -5.75 -3.11 -11.91
CA LEU A 118 -5.98 -2.80 -10.50
C LEU A 118 -7.47 -2.68 -10.18
N VAL A 119 -8.27 -2.04 -11.04
CA VAL A 119 -9.73 -1.96 -10.88
C VAL A 119 -10.37 -3.36 -10.90
N ASP A 120 -9.90 -4.25 -11.78
CA ASP A 120 -10.36 -5.65 -11.85
C ASP A 120 -10.03 -6.44 -10.56
N SER A 121 -9.02 -5.99 -9.81
CA SER A 121 -8.66 -6.53 -8.49
C SER A 121 -9.54 -5.96 -7.35
N LYS A 122 -10.65 -5.29 -7.68
CA LYS A 122 -11.67 -4.77 -6.74
C LYS A 122 -11.12 -3.82 -5.67
N VAL A 123 -10.20 -2.95 -6.07
CA VAL A 123 -9.65 -1.90 -5.21
C VAL A 123 -10.72 -0.82 -4.96
N HIS A 124 -10.69 -0.19 -3.79
CA HIS A 124 -11.67 0.85 -3.44
C HIS A 124 -11.27 2.22 -4.02
N VAL A 125 -9.96 2.47 -4.07
CA VAL A 125 -9.36 3.72 -4.54
C VAL A 125 -8.15 3.40 -5.42
N LEU A 126 -7.97 4.18 -6.48
CA LEU A 126 -6.76 4.17 -7.30
C LEU A 126 -5.89 5.39 -6.96
N CYS A 127 -4.61 5.17 -6.70
CA CYS A 127 -3.62 6.20 -6.41
C CYS A 127 -2.57 6.30 -7.53
N ILE A 128 -2.15 7.53 -7.83
CA ILE A 128 -0.96 7.81 -8.63
C ILE A 128 0.09 8.37 -7.66
N LYS A 129 1.26 7.71 -7.59
CA LYS A 129 2.36 8.03 -6.68
C LYS A 129 3.56 8.61 -7.41
#